data_AF-A0A645HTY2-F1
#
_entry.id   AF-A0A645HTY2-F1
#
_cell.length_a   1.000
_cell.length_b   1.000
_cell.length_c   1.000
_cell.angle_alpha   90.00
_cell.angle_beta   90.00
_cell.angle_gamma   90.00
#
_symmetry.space_group_name_H-M   'P 1'
#
loop_
_entity.id
_entity.type
_entity.pdbx_description
1 polymer ?
#
loop_
_entity_poly.entity_id
_entity_poly.type
_entity_poly.pdbx_seq_one_letter_code
_entity_poly.pdbx_strand_id
1 'polypeptide(L)' 'MGILITDHNVRETLSCVDRAYLMSQGTIVCEGDSNFLVNDEKAREVYLGPRFTM' A
#
# COMPACT_ATOMS: atom_id res chain seq x y z
N MET A 1 17.36 4.45 11.95
CA MET A 1 17.52 4.86 10.54
C MET A 1 16.15 4.76 9.89
N GLY A 2 15.73 5.72 9.08
CA GLY A 2 14.47 5.65 8.32
C GLY A 2 14.78 5.49 6.85
N ILE A 3 14.02 4.63 6.17
CA ILE A 3 14.15 4.39 4.72
C ILE A 3 12.78 4.69 4.10
N LEU A 4 12.79 5.48 3.03
CA LEU A 4 11.62 5.73 2.20
C LEU A 4 11.83 5.06 0.85
N ILE A 5 10.90 4.21 0.47
CA ILE A 5 10.93 3.46 -0.79
C ILE A 5 9.61 3.73 -1.53
N THR A 6 9.70 3.85 -2.85
CA THR A 6 8.55 3.87 -3.75
C THR A 6 8.78 2.83 -4.83
N ASP A 7 7.76 2.06 -5.15
CA ASP A 7 7.81 1.03 -6.18
C ASP A 7 6.40 0.83 -6.75
N HIS A 8 6.33 0.25 -7.95
CA HIS A 8 5.09 -0.22 -8.55
C HIS A 8 4.75 -1.67 -8.15
N ASN A 9 5.73 -2.42 -7.63
CA ASN A 9 5.53 -3.78 -7.15
C ASN A 9 5.02 -3.78 -5.69
N VAL A 10 3.71 -3.62 -5.55
CA VAL A 10 3.07 -3.41 -4.24
C VAL A 10 3.24 -4.57 -3.27
N ARG A 11 3.25 -5.82 -3.75
CA ARG A 11 3.36 -7.00 -2.88
C ARG A 11 4.71 -7.05 -2.17
N GLU A 12 5.79 -6.88 -2.92
CA GLU A 12 7.15 -6.86 -2.36
C GLU A 12 7.38 -5.62 -1.50
N THR A 13 6.79 -4.49 -1.87
CA THR A 13 6.91 -3.27 -1.07
C THR A 13 6.22 -3.44 0.28
N LEU A 14 4.96 -3.91 0.30
CA LEU A 14 4.22 -4.11 1.53
C LEU A 14 4.82 -5.22 2.41
N SER A 15 5.56 -6.19 1.86
CA SER A 15 6.20 -7.24 2.65
C SER A 15 7.42 -6.75 3.46
N CYS A 16 8.02 -5.62 3.11
CA CYS A 16 9.27 -5.14 3.69
C CYS A 16 9.19 -3.77 4.40
N VAL A 17 8.02 -3.13 4.43
CA VAL A 17 7.81 -1.83 5.08
C VAL A 17 6.98 -1.96 6.35
N ASP A 18 7.30 -1.13 7.35
CA ASP A 18 6.48 -1.02 8.57
C ASP A 18 5.19 -0.22 8.33
N ARG A 19 5.25 0.77 7.43
CA ARG A 19 4.14 1.67 7.07
C ARG A 19 4.21 2.02 5.60
N ALA A 20 3.06 2.08 4.95
CA ALA A 20 2.94 2.53 3.57
C ALA A 20 1.86 3.62 3.41
N TYR A 21 2.03 4.39 2.34
CA TYR A 21 1.12 5.45 1.93
C TYR A 21 0.77 5.21 0.47
N LEU A 22 -0.52 5.03 0.18
CA LEU A 22 -1.04 4.94 -1.17
C LEU A 22 -1.41 6.35 -1.62
N MET A 23 -0.83 6.79 -2.74
CA MET A 23 -1.05 8.10 -3.31
C MET A 23 -1.68 7.97 -4.70
N SER A 24 -2.76 8.71 -4.94
CA SER A 24 -3.43 8.81 -6.23
C SER A 24 -3.86 10.24 -6.49
N GLN A 25 -3.68 10.70 -7.73
CA GLN A 25 -4.01 12.07 -8.16
C GLN A 25 -3.46 13.18 -7.24
N GLY A 26 -2.24 12.99 -6.73
CA GLY A 26 -1.58 13.96 -5.84
C GLY A 26 -2.13 13.99 -4.40
N THR A 27 -2.98 13.03 -4.01
CA THR A 27 -3.55 12.92 -2.67
C THR A 27 -3.26 11.56 -2.04
N ILE A 28 -3.06 11.52 -0.73
CA ILE A 28 -2.96 10.26 0.01
C ILE A 28 -4.38 9.69 0.11
N VAL A 29 -4.59 8.53 -0.51
CA VAL A 29 -5.89 7.87 -0.53
C VAL A 29 -6.08 6.91 0.62
N CYS A 30 -4.99 6.30 1.09
CA CYS A 30 -4.95 5.36 2.21
C CYS A 30 -3.53 5.34 2.82
N GLU A 31 -3.45 5.17 4.14
CA GLU A 31 -2.19 5.07 4.88
C GLU A 31 -2.34 4.09 6.04
N GLY A 32 -1.26 3.38 6.36
CA GLY A 32 -1.27 2.45 7.48
C GLY A 32 -0.15 1.41 7.40
N ASP A 33 -0.19 0.44 8.29
CA ASP A 33 0.67 -0.74 8.18
C ASP A 33 0.23 -1.65 7.03
N SER A 34 1.11 -2.58 6.64
CA SER A 34 0.85 -3.48 5.53
C SER A 34 -0.35 -4.39 5.73
N ASN A 35 -0.65 -4.80 6.96
CA ASN A 35 -1.80 -5.66 7.26
C ASN A 35 -3.10 -4.88 7.11
N PHE A 36 -3.14 -3.63 7.57
CA PHE A 36 -4.25 -2.72 7.38
C PHE A 36 -4.51 -2.49 5.89
N LEU A 37 -3.49 -2.13 5.12
CA LEU A 37 -3.64 -1.78 3.70
C LEU A 37 -4.11 -2.95 2.83
N VAL A 38 -3.72 -4.19 3.13
CA VAL A 38 -4.17 -5.37 2.36
C VAL A 38 -5.64 -5.72 2.60
N ASN A 39 -6.16 -5.37 3.77
CA ASN A 39 -7.55 -5.59 4.16
C ASN A 39 -8.46 -4.36 3.92
N ASP A 40 -7.88 -3.20 3.61
CA ASP A 40 -8.62 -1.97 3.36
C ASP A 40 -9.32 -2.00 1.99
N GLU A 41 -10.64 -1.84 1.98
CA GLU A 41 -11.45 -1.89 0.75
C GLU A 41 -11.04 -0.81 -0.25
N LYS A 42 -10.68 0.38 0.24
CA LYS A 42 -10.28 1.51 -0.61
C LYS A 42 -8.90 1.29 -1.23
N ALA A 43 -7.96 0.72 -0.50
CA ALA A 43 -6.67 0.29 -1.04
C ALA A 43 -6.84 -0.78 -2.13
N ARG A 44 -7.79 -1.72 -1.94
CA ARG A 44 -8.14 -2.73 -2.95
C ARG A 44 -8.80 -2.14 -4.18
N GLU A 45 -9.67 -1.16 -4.03
CA GLU A 45 -10.33 -0.48 -5.14
C GLU A 45 -9.34 0.38 -5.95
N VAL A 46 -8.50 1.16 -5.27
CA VAL A 46 -7.67 2.19 -5.91
C VAL A 46 -6.35 1.63 -6.46
N TYR A 47 -5.79 0.57 -5.85
CA TYR A 47 -4.43 0.14 -6.18
C TYR A 47 -4.19 -1.37 -6.22
N LEU A 48 -4.64 -2.13 -5.21
CA LEU A 48 -4.28 -3.56 -5.11
C LEU A 48 -5.10 -4.46 -6.07
N GLY A 49 -6.34 -4.08 -6.35
CA GLY A 49 -7.29 -4.86 -7.12
C GLY A 49 -8.04 -5.92 -6.30
N PRO A 50 -9.20 -6.40 -6.78
CA PRO A 50 -10.10 -7.28 -6.02
C PRO A 50 -9.49 -8.67 -5.73
N ARG A 51 -8.57 -9.13 -6.58
CA ARG A 51 -7.89 -10.43 -6.46
C ARG A 51 -6.58 -10.37 -5.68
N PHE A 52 -6.26 -9.24 -5.06
CA PHE A 52 -5.04 -9.13 -4.28
C PHE A 52 -5.10 -10.01 -3.04
N THR A 53 -4.10 -10.87 -2.90
CA THR A 53 -3.79 -11.63 -1.70
C THR A 53 -2.31 -11.42 -1.41
N MET A 54 -1.95 -11.36 -0.13
CA MET A 54 -0.54 -11.43 0.26
C MET A 54 0.04 -12.79 -0.09
#